data_AF-A0A445LGW5-F1
#
_entry.id   AF-A0A445LGW5-F1
#
_cell.length_a   1.000
_cell.length_b   1.000
_cell.length_c   1.000
_cell.angle_alpha   90.00
_cell.angle_beta   90.00
_cell.angle_gamma   90.00
#
_symmetry.space_group_name_H-M   'P 1'
#
loop_
_entity.id
_entity.type
_entity.pdbx_description
1 polymer ?
#
loop_
_entity_poly.entity_id
_entity_poly.type
_entity_poly.pdbx_seq_one_letter_code
_entity_poly.pdbx_strand_id
1 'polypeptide(L)'
;MRANPIELSHFVDFIKQNKLQTELFIIGSNQYLITSIHENWFSARCINTSKPAGEGAIVIQTAAYILVAMYEGSIGPASRAMAAADQLTWQLGRKNL
;
A
#
# COMPACT_ATOMS: atom_id res chain seq x y z
N MET A 1 1.90 12.83 -6.79
CA MET A 1 1.42 12.73 -5.40
C MET A 1 2.32 13.59 -4.53
N ARG A 2 1.78 14.51 -3.73
CA ARG A 2 2.53 15.17 -2.65
C ARG A 2 1.99 14.59 -1.36
N ALA A 3 2.82 13.86 -0.62
CA ALA A 3 2.44 13.33 0.68
C ALA A 3 2.63 14.43 1.74
N ASN A 4 1.60 14.66 2.55
CA ASN A 4 1.71 15.51 3.74
C ASN A 4 2.53 14.74 4.79
N PRO A 5 3.59 15.32 5.39
CA PRO A 5 4.39 14.67 6.42
C PRO A 5 3.57 14.16 7.62
N ILE A 6 2.49 14.87 7.99
CA ILE A 6 1.60 14.46 9.09
C ILE A 6 0.83 13.19 8.72
N GLU A 7 0.23 13.16 7.52
CA GLU A 7 -0.47 11.98 7.01
C GLU A 7 0.47 10.79 6.87
N LEU A 8 1.70 11.04 6.39
CA LEU A 8 2.72 10.00 6.27
C LEU A 8 3.12 9.44 7.64
N SER A 9 3.27 10.29 8.66
CA SER A 9 3.56 9.83 10.03
C SER A 9 2.46 8.90 10.54
N HIS A 10 1.19 9.30 10.40
CA HIS A 10 0.05 8.47 10.83
C HIS A 10 0.01 7.13 10.09
N PHE A 11 0.30 7.13 8.78
CA PHE A 11 0.37 5.91 7.99
C PHE A 11 1.53 4.99 8.41
N VAL A 12 2.70 5.55 8.73
CA VAL A 12 3.84 4.76 9.24
C VAL A 12 3.53 4.19 10.62
N ASP A 13 2.91 4.98 11.50
CA ASP A 13 2.52 4.53 12.84
C ASP A 13 1.49 3.41 12.78
N PHE A 14 0.52 3.52 11.86
CA PHE A 14 -0.45 2.47 11.55
C PHE A 14 0.23 1.14 11.19
N ILE A 15 1.17 1.16 10.26
CA ILE A 15 1.90 -0.04 9.84
C ILE A 15 2.67 -0.65 11.01
N LYS A 16 3.35 0.17 11.81
CA LYS A 16 4.15 -0.28 12.96
C LYS A 16 3.32 -0.89 14.09
N GLN A 17 2.08 -0.45 14.26
CA GLN A 17 1.20 -0.96 15.31
C GLN A 17 0.70 -2.40 15.04
N ASN A 18 0.89 -2.93 13.82
CA ASN A 18 0.54 -4.30 13.41
C ASN A 18 -0.92 -4.71 13.72
N LYS A 19 -1.84 -3.74 13.74
CA LYS A 19 -3.29 -3.96 13.94
C LYS A 19 -4.06 -4.02 12.62
N LEU A 20 -3.47 -4.67 11.63
CA LEU A 20 -3.92 -4.61 10.23
C LEU A 20 -5.27 -5.32 9.95
N GLN A 21 -5.85 -6.04 10.91
CA GLN A 21 -6.94 -7.00 10.63
C GLN A 21 -8.33 -6.38 10.38
N THR A 22 -8.56 -5.11 10.70
CA THR A 22 -9.88 -4.46 10.49
C THR A 22 -9.81 -2.95 10.21
N GLU A 23 -8.61 -2.41 10.00
CA GLU A 23 -8.44 -0.97 10.04
C GLU A 23 -8.39 -0.32 8.64
N LEU A 24 -8.98 0.88 8.57
CA LEU A 24 -8.85 1.79 7.43
C LEU A 24 -7.58 2.62 7.61
N PHE A 25 -6.88 2.88 6.52
CA PHE A 25 -5.82 3.89 6.50
C PHE A 25 -6.09 4.92 5.41
N ILE A 26 -5.40 6.05 5.52
CA ILE A 26 -5.59 7.20 4.64
C ILE A 26 -4.30 7.45 3.86
N ILE A 27 -4.43 7.63 2.54
CA ILE A 27 -3.38 8.19 1.68
C ILE A 27 -3.99 9.38 0.92
N GLY A 28 -3.50 10.59 1.20
CA GLY A 28 -4.12 11.81 0.68
C GLY A 28 -5.57 11.92 1.18
N SER A 29 -6.51 12.11 0.26
CA SER A 29 -7.96 12.18 0.58
C SER A 29 -8.66 10.81 0.58
N ASN A 30 -7.95 9.73 0.25
CA ASN A 30 -8.54 8.43 -0.01
C ASN A 30 -8.42 7.51 1.21
N GLN A 31 -9.51 6.81 1.53
CA GLN A 31 -9.58 5.81 2.58
C GLN A 31 -9.46 4.41 1.97
N TYR A 32 -8.57 3.60 2.52
CA TYR A 32 -8.27 2.27 2.03
C TYR A 32 -8.61 1.22 3.09
N LEU A 33 -9.45 0.27 2.71
CA LEU A 33 -9.78 -0.91 3.50
C LEU A 33 -8.84 -2.05 3.15
N ILE A 34 -8.17 -2.61 4.16
CA ILE A 34 -7.31 -3.79 3.98
C ILE A 34 -8.17 -4.98 3.55
N THR A 35 -7.75 -5.66 2.48
CA THR A 35 -8.46 -6.81 1.90
C THR A 35 -7.72 -8.12 2.02
N SER A 36 -6.39 -8.10 2.16
CA SER A 36 -5.58 -9.31 2.37
C SER A 36 -4.29 -8.94 3.08
N ILE A 37 -3.85 -9.79 4.00
CA ILE A 37 -2.64 -9.60 4.80
C ILE A 37 -1.75 -10.82 4.62
N HIS A 38 -0.48 -10.57 4.37
CA HIS A 38 0.60 -11.54 4.27
C HIS A 38 1.74 -11.11 5.21
N GLU A 39 2.79 -11.93 5.34
CA GLU A 39 3.83 -11.72 6.35
C GLU A 39 4.51 -10.35 6.31
N ASN A 40 4.81 -9.84 5.11
CA ASN A 40 5.50 -8.56 4.92
C ASN A 40 4.76 -7.61 3.96
N TRP A 41 3.55 -7.96 3.54
CA TRP A 41 2.76 -7.11 2.66
C TRP A 41 1.27 -7.29 2.87
N PHE A 42 0.50 -6.27 2.50
CA PHE A 42 -0.95 -6.33 2.48
C PHE A 42 -1.51 -5.59 1.26
N SER A 43 -2.72 -5.98 0.85
CA SER A 43 -3.49 -5.27 -0.16
C SER A 43 -4.64 -4.51 0.47
N ALA A 44 -5.01 -3.38 -0.14
CA ALA A 44 -6.14 -2.59 0.28
C ALA A 44 -6.90 -2.01 -0.91
N ARG A 45 -8.20 -1.76 -0.71
CA ARG A 45 -9.12 -1.17 -1.69
C ARG A 45 -9.58 0.20 -1.24
N CYS A 46 -9.54 1.15 -2.15
CA CYS A 46 -10.07 2.49 -1.88
C CYS A 46 -11.60 2.42 -1.82
N ILE A 47 -12.18 2.85 -0.71
CA ILE A 47 -13.63 2.78 -0.47
C ILE A 47 -14.37 4.07 -0.86
N ASN A 48 -13.66 5.19 -0.98
CA ASN A 48 -14.23 6.49 -1.32
C ASN A 48 -13.72 7.03 -2.67
N THR A 49 -13.23 6.16 -3.55
CA THR A 49 -12.78 6.54 -4.89
C THR A 49 -13.96 6.95 -5.79
N SER A 50 -13.75 7.98 -6.60
CA SER A 50 -14.68 8.37 -7.67
C SER A 50 -14.43 7.60 -8.98
N LYS A 51 -13.38 6.77 -9.03
CA LYS A 51 -13.00 6.04 -10.25
C LYS A 51 -13.92 4.82 -10.45
N PRO A 52 -14.61 4.70 -11.59
CA PRO A 52 -15.55 3.59 -11.82
C PRO A 52 -14.91 2.20 -11.78
N ALA A 53 -13.64 2.09 -12.22
CA ALA A 53 -12.89 0.84 -12.19
C ALA A 53 -12.40 0.47 -10.77
N GLY A 54 -12.55 1.39 -9.81
CA GLY A 54 -11.99 1.31 -8.48
C GLY A 54 -10.50 1.63 -8.44
N GLU A 55 -9.94 1.62 -7.24
CA GLU A 55 -8.52 1.86 -6.98
C GLU A 55 -8.10 1.02 -5.76
N GLY A 56 -6.82 0.66 -5.70
CA GLY A 56 -6.25 0.02 -4.53
C GLY A 56 -4.77 0.31 -4.36
N ALA A 57 -4.23 -0.26 -3.30
CA ALA A 57 -2.81 -0.18 -2.97
C ALA A 57 -2.30 -1.55 -2.54
N ILE A 58 -1.04 -1.83 -2.88
CA ILE A 58 -0.22 -2.87 -2.29
C ILE A 58 0.80 -2.18 -1.41
N VAL A 59 0.93 -2.61 -0.16
CA VAL A 59 1.90 -2.06 0.79
C VAL A 59 2.85 -3.17 1.19
N ILE A 60 4.15 -2.98 0.96
CA ILE A 60 5.22 -3.90 1.35
C ILE A 60 6.06 -3.22 2.43
N GLN A 61 6.24 -3.90 3.55
CA GLN A 61 7.10 -3.46 4.64
C GLN A 61 8.44 -4.20 4.57
N THR A 62 9.53 -3.43 4.56
CA THR A 62 10.89 -3.95 4.70
C THR A 62 11.53 -3.39 5.96
N ALA A 63 12.77 -3.79 6.25
CA ALA A 63 13.52 -3.26 7.37
C ALA A 63 13.91 -1.78 7.21
N ALA A 64 14.13 -1.29 5.98
CA ALA A 64 14.61 0.08 5.75
C ALA A 64 13.54 1.02 5.16
N TYR A 65 12.52 0.49 4.48
CA TYR A 65 11.49 1.31 3.84
C TYR A 65 10.12 0.62 3.78
N ILE A 66 9.10 1.43 3.49
CA ILE A 66 7.75 0.98 3.14
C ILE A 66 7.52 1.33 1.67
N LEU A 67 7.16 0.34 0.87
CA LEU A 67 6.78 0.54 -0.53
C LEU A 67 5.26 0.54 -0.65
N VAL A 68 4.72 1.56 -1.32
CA VAL A 68 3.28 1.68 -1.62
C VAL A 68 3.09 1.71 -3.13
N ALA A 69 2.50 0.65 -3.69
CA ALA A 69 2.17 0.56 -5.11
C ALA A 69 0.66 0.76 -5.31
N MET A 70 0.28 1.94 -5.82
CA MET A 70 -1.12 2.29 -6.10
C MET A 70 -1.51 1.88 -7.51
N TYR A 71 -2.76 1.44 -7.70
CA TYR A 71 -3.25 1.00 -9.00
C TYR A 71 -4.73 1.32 -9.19
N GLU A 72 -5.10 1.59 -10.43
CA GLU A 72 -6.50 1.79 -10.84
C GLU A 72 -7.08 0.51 -11.46
N GLY A 73 -8.31 0.17 -11.11
CA GLY A 73 -8.99 -1.05 -11.53
C GLY A 73 -9.08 -2.09 -10.43
N SER A 74 -9.44 -3.33 -10.80
CA SER A 74 -9.65 -4.46 -9.88
C SER A 74 -8.51 -5.47 -9.97
N ILE A 75 -8.78 -6.69 -10.45
CA ILE A 75 -7.89 -7.86 -10.34
C ILE A 75 -6.64 -7.71 -11.21
N GLY A 76 -6.81 -7.49 -12.52
CA GLY A 76 -5.66 -7.42 -13.44
C GLY A 76 -4.63 -6.34 -13.06
N PRO A 77 -5.06 -5.09 -12.82
CA PRO A 77 -4.16 -4.03 -12.32
C PRO A 77 -3.55 -4.32 -10.95
N ALA A 78 -4.30 -4.92 -10.01
CA ALA A 78 -3.75 -5.33 -8.72
C ALA A 78 -2.61 -6.34 -8.88
N SER A 79 -2.79 -7.36 -9.73
CA SER A 79 -1.75 -8.37 -10.00
C SER A 79 -0.50 -7.75 -10.62
N ARG A 80 -0.66 -6.81 -11.56
CA ARG A 80 0.48 -6.08 -12.14
C ARG A 80 1.18 -5.19 -11.11
N ALA A 81 0.43 -4.52 -10.24
CA ALA A 81 0.99 -3.70 -9.17
C ALA A 81 1.81 -4.55 -8.20
N MET A 82 1.31 -5.71 -7.81
CA MET A 82 2.05 -6.65 -6.95
C MET A 82 3.33 -7.13 -7.62
N ALA A 83 3.27 -7.57 -8.88
CA ALA A 83 4.45 -8.02 -9.63
C ALA A 83 5.52 -6.91 -9.75
N ALA A 84 5.09 -5.67 -10.04
CA ALA A 84 6.01 -4.53 -10.12
C ALA A 84 6.60 -4.16 -8.74
N ALA A 85 5.79 -4.22 -7.67
CA ALA A 85 6.23 -3.93 -6.31
C ALA A 85 7.25 -4.97 -5.81
N ASP A 86 7.01 -6.24 -6.08
CA ASP A 86 7.92 -7.33 -5.77
C ASP A 86 9.25 -7.19 -6.53
N GLN A 87 9.18 -6.96 -7.85
CA GLN A 87 10.37 -6.73 -8.68
C GLN A 87 11.18 -5.54 -8.17
N LEU A 88 10.54 -4.42 -7.82
CA LEU A 88 11.24 -3.25 -7.29
C LEU A 88 11.89 -3.55 -5.95
N THR A 89 11.18 -4.23 -5.06
CA THR A 89 11.70 -4.61 -3.74
C THR A 89 12.93 -5.49 -3.85
N TRP A 90 12.91 -6.44 -4.79
CA TRP A 90 14.07 -7.27 -5.10
C TRP A 90 15.27 -6.45 -5.60
N GLN A 91 15.06 -5.46 -6.47
CA GLN A 91 16.14 -4.60 -6.97
C GLN A 91 16.72 -3.69 -5.87
N LEU A 92 15.89 -3.23 -4.93
CA LEU A 92 16.33 -2.41 -3.80
C LEU A 92 17.08 -3.24 -2.76
N GLY A 93 16.64 -4.46 -2.47
CA GLY A 93 17.34 -5.38 -1.57
C GLY A 93 18.76 -5.70 -2.04
N ARG A 94 18.98 -5.77 -3.37
CA ARG A 94 20.34 -5.92 -3.95
C ARG A 94 21.25 -4.71 -3.71
N LYS A 95 20.68 -3.55 -3.37
CA LYS A 95 21.39 -2.31 -3.06
C LYS A 95 21.49 -2.06 -1.55
N ASN A 96 21.12 -3.05 -0.72
CA ASN A 96 21.03 -2.94 0.74
C ASN A 96 20.11 -1.79 1.20
N LEU A 97 19.06 -1.53 0.42
CA LEU A 97 17.90 -0.76 0.84
C LEU A 97 16.80 -1.74 1.22
#